data_AF-W6TNK0-F1
#
_entry.id   AF-W6TNK0-F1
#
_cell.length_a   1.000
_cell.length_b   1.000
_cell.length_c   1.000
_cell.angle_alpha   90.00
_cell.angle_beta   90.00
_cell.angle_gamma   90.00
#
_symmetry.space_group_name_H-M   'P 1'
#
loop_
_entity.id
_entity.type
_entity.pdbx_description
1 polymer ?
#
loop_
_entity_poly.entity_id
_entity_poly.type
_entity_poly.pdbx_seq_one_letter_code
_entity_poly.pdbx_strand_id
1 'polypeptide(L)'
;MNYHTGWLNNWLTDFVFVPAVVHFSLVLGNMLVGSTQLRKYSLLQILGFSLYTSVIFEGILPHLTNYNVGDWGDVIAYFSGGFFYYYLHQNWSIKNMEIRHIEIKN
;
A
#
# COMPACT_ATOMS: atom_id res chain seq x y z
N MET A 1 -22.92 14.22 22.30
CA MET A 1 -23.28 14.34 20.87
C MET A 1 -22.02 14.84 20.15
N ASN A 2 -21.26 14.10 19.34
CA ASN A 2 -21.40 12.80 18.67
C ASN A 2 -19.98 12.22 18.45
N TYR A 3 -19.71 10.96 18.81
CA TYR A 3 -18.39 10.32 18.61
C TYR A 3 -18.47 9.04 17.74
N HIS A 4 -19.25 9.08 16.65
CA HIS A 4 -19.48 7.88 15.82
C HIS A 4 -19.09 8.07 14.34
N THR A 5 -17.95 8.71 14.07
CA THR A 5 -17.34 8.74 12.71
C THR A 5 -15.94 8.13 12.65
N GLY A 6 -15.36 7.69 13.78
CA GLY A 6 -13.99 7.16 13.83
C GLY A 6 -13.83 5.76 13.21
N TRP A 7 -14.85 4.91 13.29
CA TRP A 7 -14.71 3.48 12.96
C TRP A 7 -14.53 3.21 11.46
N LEU A 8 -15.33 3.86 10.61
CA LEU A 8 -15.23 3.76 9.15
C LEU A 8 -13.95 4.42 8.60
N ASN A 9 -13.52 5.50 9.25
CA ASN A 9 -12.31 6.23 8.87
C ASN A 9 -11.03 5.44 9.18
N ASN A 10 -10.98 4.75 10.33
CA ASN A 10 -9.83 3.94 10.71
C ASN A 10 -9.64 2.78 9.73
N TRP A 11 -10.67 1.97 9.51
CA TRP A 11 -10.61 0.83 8.58
C TRP A 11 -10.23 1.22 7.14
N LEU A 12 -10.73 2.36 6.65
CA LEU A 12 -10.36 2.85 5.33
C LEU A 12 -8.89 3.29 5.29
N THR A 13 -8.39 3.90 6.36
CA THR A 13 -6.99 4.31 6.47
C THR A 13 -6.07 3.10 6.41
N ASP A 14 -6.39 2.04 7.16
CA ASP A 14 -5.59 0.80 7.17
C ASP A 14 -5.64 0.07 5.81
N PHE A 15 -6.82 0.02 5.19
CA PHE A 15 -6.97 -0.54 3.85
C PHE A 15 -6.12 0.19 2.79
N VAL A 16 -6.06 1.52 2.84
CA VAL A 16 -5.33 2.33 1.85
C VAL A 16 -3.84 2.43 2.14
N PHE A 17 -3.41 2.17 3.39
CA PHE A 17 -2.02 2.34 3.81
C PHE A 17 -1.02 1.53 2.97
N VAL A 18 -1.23 0.21 2.87
CA VAL A 18 -0.35 -0.66 2.06
C VAL A 18 -0.35 -0.26 0.58
N PRO A 19 -1.50 -0.08 -0.10
CA PRO A 19 -1.53 0.47 -1.46
C PRO A 19 -0.71 1.74 -1.64
N ALA A 20 -0.83 2.70 -0.72
CA ALA A 20 -0.15 3.99 -0.81
C ALA A 20 1.38 3.82 -0.72
N VAL A 21 1.87 3.09 0.29
CA VAL A 21 3.31 2.86 0.49
C VAL A 21 3.92 2.08 -0.67
N VAL A 22 3.25 1.01 -1.12
CA VAL A 22 3.72 0.22 -2.26
C VAL A 22 3.72 1.05 -3.53
N HIS A 23 2.67 1.84 -3.79
CA HIS A 23 2.62 2.74 -4.95
C HIS A 23 3.76 3.76 -4.94
N PHE A 24 3.98 4.42 -3.81
CA PHE A 24 5.05 5.38 -3.65
C PHE A 24 6.42 4.75 -3.95
N SER A 25 6.69 3.57 -3.39
CA SER A 25 7.94 2.85 -3.65
C SER A 25 8.09 2.42 -5.12
N LEU A 26 6.99 2.05 -5.79
CA LEU A 26 6.99 1.68 -7.20
C LEU A 26 7.37 2.87 -8.09
N VAL A 27 6.74 4.03 -7.85
CA VAL A 27 7.01 5.28 -8.56
C VAL A 27 8.47 5.65 -8.36
N LEU A 28 8.92 5.73 -7.12
CA LEU A 28 10.29 6.10 -6.78
C LEU A 28 11.31 5.12 -7.38
N GLY A 29 11.05 3.81 -7.28
CA GLY A 29 11.92 2.77 -7.82
C GLY A 29 12.02 2.77 -9.35
N ASN A 30 10.97 3.18 -10.05
CA ASN A 30 11.01 3.36 -11.50
C ASN A 30 11.70 4.68 -11.90
N MET A 31 11.54 5.75 -11.12
CA MET A 31 12.24 7.01 -11.34
C MET A 31 13.76 6.87 -11.15
N LEU A 32 14.20 6.19 -10.09
CA LEU A 32 15.61 6.13 -9.72
C LEU A 32 16.45 5.18 -10.58
N VAL A 33 15.87 4.06 -11.04
CA VAL A 33 16.65 3.03 -11.73
C VAL A 33 16.79 3.29 -13.23
N GLY A 34 16.11 4.30 -13.77
CA GLY A 34 16.35 4.78 -15.14
C GLY A 34 16.17 3.72 -16.23
N SER A 35 15.39 2.66 -15.96
CA SER A 35 15.18 1.57 -16.91
C SER A 35 14.23 1.99 -18.02
N THR A 36 14.44 1.47 -19.23
CA THR A 36 13.53 1.66 -20.37
C THR A 36 12.20 0.94 -20.18
N GLN A 37 12.13 -0.04 -19.26
CA GLN A 37 10.93 -0.80 -18.95
C GLN A 37 10.47 -0.50 -17.52
N LEU A 38 9.18 -0.23 -17.36
CA LEU A 38 8.58 -0.04 -16.05
C LEU A 38 8.49 -1.39 -15.34
N ARG A 39 8.95 -1.42 -14.10
CA ARG A 39 8.87 -2.58 -13.22
C ARG A 39 7.57 -2.57 -12.47
N LYS A 40 7.09 -3.78 -12.16
CA LYS A 40 5.91 -4.05 -11.33
C LYS A 40 6.35 -4.87 -10.12
N TYR A 41 5.66 -4.71 -9.00
CA TYR A 41 5.81 -5.64 -7.89
C TYR A 41 5.01 -6.91 -8.16
N SER A 42 5.63 -8.05 -7.82
CA SER A 42 4.95 -9.33 -7.73
C SER A 42 3.98 -9.36 -6.54
N LEU A 43 2.96 -10.21 -6.60
CA LEU A 43 2.03 -10.37 -5.48
C LEU A 43 2.76 -10.71 -4.18
N LEU A 44 3.76 -11.60 -4.23
CA LEU A 44 4.52 -11.99 -3.05
C LEU A 44 5.28 -10.82 -2.41
N GLN A 45 5.84 -9.91 -3.21
CA GLN A 45 6.48 -8.70 -2.69
C GLN A 45 5.47 -7.80 -1.98
N ILE A 46 4.29 -7.62 -2.56
CA ILE A 46 3.21 -6.81 -1.98
C ILE A 46 2.69 -7.44 -0.68
N LEU A 47 2.49 -8.76 -0.66
CA LEU A 47 2.13 -9.49 0.55
C LEU A 47 3.23 -9.42 1.61
N GLY A 48 4.50 -9.35 1.20
CA GLY A 48 5.63 -9.06 2.10
C GLY A 48 5.51 -7.68 2.76
N PHE A 49 5.11 -6.65 2.00
CA PHE A 49 4.79 -5.34 2.57
C PHE A 49 3.59 -5.39 3.52
N SER A 50 2.50 -6.08 3.15
CA SER A 50 1.34 -6.26 4.04
C SER A 50 1.75 -6.94 5.34
N LEU A 51 2.49 -8.05 5.27
CA LEU A 51 2.97 -8.78 6.44
C LEU A 51 3.89 -7.92 7.32
N TYR A 52 4.84 -7.21 6.70
CA TYR A 52 5.75 -6.32 7.41
C TYR A 52 4.97 -5.23 8.17
N THR A 53 4.01 -4.58 7.50
CA THR A 53 3.14 -3.58 8.13
C THR A 53 2.34 -4.18 9.29
N SER A 54 1.68 -5.33 9.09
CA SER A 54 0.93 -6.01 10.17
C SER A 54 1.81 -6.33 11.38
N VAL A 55 3.02 -6.84 11.18
CA VAL A 55 3.93 -7.16 12.28
C VAL A 55 4.38 -5.90 13.03
N ILE A 56 4.65 -4.81 12.31
CA ILE A 56 5.09 -3.55 12.92
C ILE A 56 3.95 -2.90 13.71
N PHE A 57 2.78 -2.71 13.08
CA PHE A 57 1.65 -1.97 13.65
C PHE A 57 0.86 -2.78 14.68
N GLU A 58 0.62 -4.06 14.43
CA GLU A 58 -0.19 -4.90 15.33
C GLU A 58 0.65 -5.76 16.27
N GLY A 59 1.90 -6.06 15.89
CA GLY A 59 2.80 -6.88 16.70
C GLY A 59 3.69 -6.06 17.61
N ILE A 60 4.44 -5.10 17.06
CA ILE A 60 5.53 -4.42 17.79
C ILE A 60 5.02 -3.16 18.51
N LEU A 61 4.29 -2.31 17.80
CA LEU A 61 3.82 -1.02 18.29
C LEU A 61 2.97 -1.08 19.58
N PRO A 62 2.10 -2.09 19.80
CA PRO A 62 1.36 -2.25 21.05
C PRO A 62 2.25 -2.49 22.27
N HIS A 63 3.44 -3.06 22.07
CA HIS A 63 4.40 -3.28 23.15
C HIS A 63 5.24 -2.03 23.47
N LEU A 64 5.29 -1.07 22.55
CA LEU A 64 6.05 0.18 22.69
C LEU A 64 5.17 1.35 23.14
N THR A 65 3.86 1.28 22.90
CA THR A 65 2.93 2.39 23.13
C THR A 65 1.65 1.90 23.77
N ASN A 66 1.16 2.62 24.80
CA ASN A 66 -0.10 2.28 25.48
C ASN A 66 -1.37 2.64 24.66
N TYR A 67 -1.20 3.14 23.43
CA TYR A 67 -2.32 3.56 22.57
C TYR A 67 -2.74 2.49 21.57
N ASN A 68 -1.86 1.56 21.22
CA ASN A 68 -2.11 0.54 20.21
C ASN A 68 -2.47 -0.79 20.88
N VAL A 69 -3.58 -1.40 20.48
CA VAL A 69 -3.98 -2.76 20.86
C VAL A 69 -4.02 -3.55 19.57
N GLY A 70 -3.33 -4.68 19.50
CA GLY A 70 -3.29 -5.49 18.28
C GLY A 70 -4.71 -5.88 17.82
N ASP A 71 -5.09 -5.44 16.62
CA ASP A 71 -6.39 -5.70 15.99
C ASP A 71 -6.20 -6.56 14.73
N TRP A 72 -6.82 -7.74 14.73
CA TRP A 72 -6.84 -8.61 13.55
C TRP A 72 -7.60 -8.00 12.37
N GLY A 73 -8.50 -7.04 12.62
CA GLY A 73 -9.17 -6.24 11.60
C GLY A 73 -8.17 -5.47 10.74
N ASP A 74 -7.18 -4.83 11.37
CA ASP A 74 -6.18 -4.01 10.69
C ASP A 74 -5.23 -4.90 9.85
N VAL A 75 -4.90 -6.09 10.35
CA VAL A 75 -4.21 -7.12 9.55
C VAL A 75 -5.00 -7.45 8.29
N ILE A 76 -6.29 -7.75 8.41
CA ILE A 76 -7.14 -8.07 7.25
C ILE A 76 -7.20 -6.87 6.28
N ALA A 77 -7.28 -5.65 6.79
CA ALA A 77 -7.29 -4.43 5.99
C ALA A 77 -5.98 -4.26 5.20
N TYR A 78 -4.81 -4.44 5.84
CA TYR A 78 -3.49 -4.36 5.18
C TYR A 78 -3.32 -5.39 4.06
N PHE A 79 -3.79 -6.62 4.25
CA PHE A 79 -3.75 -7.65 3.22
C PHE A 79 -4.76 -7.38 2.10
N SER A 80 -5.97 -6.95 2.44
CA SER A 80 -7.01 -6.59 1.47
C SER A 80 -6.56 -5.42 0.58
N GLY A 81 -5.91 -4.41 1.17
CA GLY A 81 -5.26 -3.33 0.45
C GLY A 81 -4.18 -3.84 -0.50
N GLY A 82 -3.32 -4.75 -0.04
CA GLY A 82 -2.31 -5.41 -0.89
C GLY A 82 -2.92 -6.09 -2.12
N PHE A 83 -4.00 -6.86 -1.94
CA PHE A 83 -4.72 -7.49 -3.04
C PHE A 83 -5.36 -6.46 -3.99
N PHE A 84 -6.04 -5.45 -3.44
CA PHE A 84 -6.62 -4.36 -4.23
C PHE A 84 -5.55 -3.68 -5.10
N TYR A 85 -4.39 -3.40 -4.51
CA TYR A 85 -3.28 -2.78 -5.23
C TYR A 85 -2.79 -3.67 -6.37
N TYR A 86 -2.57 -4.96 -6.13
CA TYR A 86 -2.05 -5.88 -7.14
C TYR A 86 -3.00 -6.05 -8.33
N TYR A 87 -4.29 -6.31 -8.07
CA TYR A 87 -5.25 -6.64 -9.12
C TYR A 87 -5.75 -5.41 -9.89
N LEU A 88 -5.97 -4.29 -9.20
CA LEU A 88 -6.61 -3.11 -9.78
C LEU A 88 -5.61 -1.97 -10.00
N HIS A 89 -5.01 -1.48 -8.92
CA HIS A 89 -4.29 -0.20 -8.95
C HIS A 89 -2.97 -0.25 -9.73
N GLN A 90 -2.16 -1.30 -9.53
CA GLN A 90 -0.84 -1.43 -10.15
C GLN A 90 -0.92 -1.45 -11.69
N ASN A 91 -1.86 -2.23 -12.23
CA ASN A 91 -2.01 -2.36 -13.68
C ASN A 91 -2.45 -1.05 -14.33
N TRP A 92 -3.40 -0.36 -13.70
CA TRP A 92 -3.84 0.97 -14.14
C TRP A 92 -2.71 1.99 -14.08
N SER A 93 -1.98 2.02 -12.97
CA SER A 93 -0.87 2.95 -12.75
C SER A 93 0.24 2.80 -13.79
N ILE A 94 0.66 1.56 -14.07
CA ILE A 94 1.76 1.31 -15.01
C ILE A 94 1.36 1.71 -16.42
N LYS A 95 0.14 1.34 -16.85
CA LYS A 95 -0.38 1.75 -18.16
C LYS A 95 -0.35 3.27 -18.34
N ASN A 96 -0.72 4.02 -17.31
CA ASN A 96 -0.68 5.49 -17.37
C ASN A 96 0.73 6.06 -17.45
N MET A 97 1.70 5.45 -16.76
CA MET A 97 3.11 5.85 -16.85
C MET A 97 3.70 5.54 -18.23
N GLU A 98 3.33 4.41 -18.85
CA GLU A 98 3.76 4.07 -20.22
C GLU A 98 3.26 5.10 -21.24
N ILE A 99 1.99 5.49 -21.17
CA ILE A 99 1.40 6.49 -22.06
C ILE A 99 2.15 7.83 -21.95
N ARG A 100 2.38 8.31 -20.72
CA ARG A 100 3.11 9.56 -20.47
C ARG A 100 4.55 9.52 -20.96
N HIS A 101 5.22 8.36 -20.86
CA HIS A 101 6.57 8.19 -21.37
C HIS A 101 6.65 8.26 -22.90
N ILE A 102 5.59 7.82 -23.60
CA ILE A 102 5.48 7.95 -25.06
C ILE A 102 5.25 9.41 -25.46
N GLU A 103 4.36 10.13 -24.76
CA GLU A 103 4.06 11.55 -25.04
C GLU A 103 5.29 12.45 -24.90
N ILE A 104 6.16 12.21 -23.92
CA ILE A 104 7.37 13.03 -23.70
C ILE A 104 8.45 12.76 -24.76
N LYS A 105 8.41 11.61 -25.44
CA LYS A 105 9.41 11.22 -26.45
C LYS A 105 9.05 11.62 -27.88
N ASN A 106 7.80 11.98 -28.15
CA ASN A 106 7.34 12.49 -29.45
C ASN A 106 7.45 14.01 -29.51
#